data_AF-A0A8E0FLU5-F1
#
_entry.id   AF-A0A8E0FLU5-F1
#
_cell.length_a   1.000
_cell.length_b   1.000
_cell.length_c   1.000
_cell.angle_alpha   90.00
_cell.angle_beta   90.00
_cell.angle_gamma   90.00
#
_symmetry.space_group_name_H-M   'P 1'
#
loop_
_entity.id
_entity.type
_entity.pdbx_description
1 polymer ?
#
loop_
_entity_poly.entity_id
_entity_poly.type
_entity_poly.pdbx_seq_one_letter_code
_entity_poly.pdbx_strand_id
1 'polypeptide(L)'
;MAVLRTLPGRIKTLNTRRVNVLKGEQRRVSGSARVSLKRRIWLRDAGQCCLCGRVVDLCDSELEHRIALQFGGGNEETNLWTLCTECHRQKSAREAASGMPDPTLPEVSGGHGRADDIIGL
;
A
#
# COMPACT_ATOMS: atom_id res chain seq x y z
N MET A 1 19.77 -52.04 -11.75
CA MET A 1 18.91 -50.84 -11.87
C MET A 1 19.81 -49.64 -12.15
N ALA A 2 19.63 -48.95 -13.27
CA ALA A 2 20.45 -47.79 -13.64
C ALA A 2 19.93 -46.54 -12.93
N VAL A 3 20.79 -45.88 -12.14
CA VAL A 3 20.45 -44.65 -11.41
C VAL A 3 20.82 -43.46 -12.28
N LEU A 4 19.83 -42.65 -12.65
CA LEU A 4 20.06 -41.38 -13.35
C LEU A 4 20.82 -40.42 -12.41
N ARG A 5 21.99 -39.96 -12.84
CA ARG A 5 22.76 -38.94 -12.12
C ARG A 5 22.35 -37.55 -12.60
N THR A 6 22.03 -36.66 -11.66
CA THR A 6 21.73 -35.25 -11.94
C THR A 6 22.93 -34.56 -12.57
N LEU A 7 22.70 -33.87 -13.68
CA LEU A 7 23.73 -33.05 -14.33
C LEU A 7 24.07 -31.83 -13.46
N PRO A 8 25.35 -31.48 -13.33
CA PRO A 8 25.74 -30.29 -12.59
C PRO A 8 25.22 -29.03 -13.30
N GLY A 9 24.63 -28.12 -12.52
CA GLY A 9 24.13 -26.84 -13.02
C GLY A 9 25.25 -26.04 -13.68
N ARG A 10 25.07 -25.67 -14.94
CA ARG A 10 26.06 -24.90 -15.73
C ARG A 10 26.10 -23.42 -15.36
N ILE A 11 25.11 -22.95 -14.61
CA ILE A 11 24.97 -21.56 -14.17
C ILE A 11 25.79 -21.39 -12.89
N LYS A 12 26.83 -20.57 -12.96
CA LYS A 12 27.64 -20.19 -11.80
C LYS A 12 26.79 -19.27 -10.90
N THR A 13 26.74 -19.57 -9.61
CA THR A 13 26.09 -18.70 -8.62
C THR A 13 26.81 -17.33 -8.60
N LEU A 14 26.06 -16.27 -8.89
CA LEU A 14 26.59 -14.92 -8.78
C LEU A 14 26.89 -14.58 -7.33
N ASN A 15 28.07 -14.00 -7.07
CA ASN A 15 28.40 -13.47 -5.75
C ASN A 15 27.62 -12.16 -5.54
N THR A 16 26.52 -12.26 -4.81
CA THR A 16 25.60 -11.14 -4.54
C THR A 16 26.24 -9.99 -3.75
N ARG A 17 27.40 -10.19 -3.10
CA ARG A 17 28.15 -9.11 -2.43
C ARG A 17 28.82 -8.14 -3.40
N ARG A 18 29.04 -8.54 -4.65
CA ARG A 18 29.64 -7.69 -5.71
C ARG A 18 28.60 -7.08 -6.64
N VAL A 19 27.32 -7.35 -6.41
CA VAL A 19 26.22 -6.75 -7.15
C VAL A 19 25.84 -5.49 -6.39
N ASN A 20 26.13 -4.32 -6.95
CA ASN A 20 25.47 -3.09 -6.51
C ASN A 20 23.99 -3.28 -6.80
N VAL A 21 23.21 -3.61 -5.76
CA VAL A 21 21.76 -3.49 -5.83
C VAL A 21 21.52 -2.02 -6.10
N LEU A 22 21.18 -1.68 -7.35
CA LEU A 22 20.78 -0.34 -7.72
C LEU A 22 19.75 0.08 -6.66
N LYS A 23 20.08 1.12 -5.89
CA LYS A 23 19.12 1.76 -4.98
C LYS A 23 18.09 2.40 -5.89
N GLY A 24 17.13 1.60 -6.35
CA GLY A 24 15.97 2.13 -7.03
C GLY A 24 15.30 3.14 -6.11
N GLU A 25 14.83 4.24 -6.68
CA GLU A 25 14.05 5.29 -6.00
C GLU A 25 13.00 4.69 -5.03
N GLN A 26 12.41 3.56 -5.44
CA GLN A 26 11.40 2.82 -4.69
C GLN A 26 11.99 1.66 -3.87
N ARG A 27 12.70 1.99 -2.78
CA ARG A 27 13.09 0.98 -1.79
C ARG A 27 11.83 0.39 -1.14
N ARG A 28 11.72 -0.94 -1.07
CA ARG A 28 10.65 -1.60 -0.31
C ARG A 28 10.64 -1.09 1.13
N VAL A 29 9.48 -0.62 1.58
CA VAL A 29 9.23 -0.25 2.97
C VAL A 29 9.50 -1.47 3.86
N SER A 30 10.25 -1.29 4.96
CA SER A 30 10.49 -2.38 5.90
C SER A 30 9.19 -2.83 6.57
N GLY A 31 9.14 -4.07 7.04
CA GLY A 31 7.96 -4.60 7.72
C GLY A 31 7.55 -3.76 8.94
N SER A 32 8.53 -3.35 9.77
CA SER A 32 8.28 -2.50 10.93
C SER A 32 7.77 -1.11 10.55
N ALA A 33 8.33 -0.49 9.51
CA ALA A 33 7.86 0.81 9.03
C ALA A 33 6.41 0.71 8.50
N ARG A 34 6.06 -0.37 7.80
CA ARG A 34 4.70 -0.61 7.31
C ARG A 34 3.70 -0.78 8.46
N VAL A 35 4.06 -1.50 9.53
CA VAL A 35 3.20 -1.65 10.72
C VAL A 35 2.97 -0.32 11.42
N SER A 36 4.02 0.49 11.61
CA SER A 36 3.90 1.83 12.19
C SER A 36 3.05 2.76 11.33
N LEU A 37 3.20 2.69 10.01
CA LEU A 37 2.39 3.44 9.05
C LEU A 37 0.91 3.04 9.13
N LYS A 38 0.60 1.73 9.15
CA LYS A 38 -0.77 1.24 9.30
C LYS A 38 -1.44 1.81 10.57
N ARG A 39 -0.73 1.79 11.70
CA ARG A 39 -1.26 2.34 12.97
C ARG A 39 -1.51 3.84 12.88
N ARG A 40 -0.60 4.60 12.26
CA ARG A 40 -0.73 6.06 12.10
C ARG A 40 -1.95 6.43 11.27
N ILE A 41 -2.12 5.79 10.12
CA ILE A 41 -3.25 6.02 9.21
C ILE A 41 -4.57 5.59 9.87
N TRP A 42 -4.58 4.46 10.58
CA TRP A 42 -5.74 4.03 11.36
C TRP A 42 -6.16 5.04 12.43
N LEU A 43 -5.20 5.63 13.17
CA LEU A 43 -5.48 6.68 14.15
C LEU A 43 -6.00 7.96 13.48
N ARG A 44 -5.41 8.36 12.36
CA ARG A 44 -5.85 9.53 11.57
C ARG A 44 -7.30 9.37 11.10
N ASP A 45 -7.65 8.17 10.66
CA ASP A 45 -8.99 7.84 10.17
C ASP A 45 -9.96 7.48 11.30
N ALA A 46 -9.61 7.78 12.56
CA ALA A 46 -10.39 7.52 13.77
C ALA A 46 -10.84 6.05 13.94
N GLY A 47 -10.05 5.11 13.40
CA GLY A 47 -10.37 3.69 13.39
C GLY A 47 -11.63 3.36 12.59
N GLN A 48 -12.00 4.19 11.61
CA GLN A 48 -13.17 4.01 10.76
C GLN A 48 -12.77 3.67 9.33
N CYS A 49 -13.56 2.82 8.69
CA CYS A 49 -13.42 2.55 7.26
C CYS A 49 -13.77 3.82 6.46
N CYS A 50 -12.84 4.33 5.65
CA CYS A 50 -13.06 5.55 4.86
C CYS A 50 -14.13 5.42 3.77
N LEU A 51 -14.62 4.21 3.48
CA LEU A 51 -15.68 3.98 2.48
C LEU A 51 -17.06 3.77 3.07
N CYS A 52 -17.18 3.05 4.19
CA CYS A 52 -18.49 2.76 4.79
C CYS A 52 -18.70 3.38 6.17
N GLY A 53 -17.70 4.08 6.74
CA GLY A 53 -17.80 4.76 8.03
C GLY A 53 -17.84 3.86 9.27
N ARG A 54 -17.87 2.53 9.09
CA ARG A 54 -17.88 1.60 10.22
C ARG A 54 -16.57 1.63 11.00
N VAL A 55 -16.68 1.60 12.33
CA VAL A 55 -15.54 1.38 13.22
C VAL A 55 -14.98 -0.01 12.97
N VAL A 56 -13.65 -0.10 12.87
CA VAL A 56 -12.91 -1.32 12.59
C VAL A 56 -11.66 -1.38 13.45
N ASP A 57 -11.42 -2.53 14.08
CA ASP A 57 -10.19 -2.74 14.84
C ASP A 57 -8.96 -2.71 13.92
N LEU A 58 -7.82 -2.29 14.47
CA LEU A 58 -6.55 -2.22 13.72
C LEU A 58 -6.15 -3.57 13.09
N CYS A 59 -6.54 -4.68 13.72
CA CYS A 59 -6.28 -6.03 13.22
C CYS A 59 -7.16 -6.39 12.01
N ASP A 60 -8.39 -5.90 11.97
CA ASP A 60 -9.39 -6.20 10.94
C ASP A 60 -9.46 -5.12 9.84
N SER A 61 -8.64 -4.09 9.98
CA SER A 61 -8.49 -3.03 8.99
C SER A 61 -7.36 -3.33 8.00
N GLU A 62 -7.45 -2.77 6.81
CA GLU A 62 -6.40 -2.80 5.78
C GLU A 62 -5.83 -1.40 5.56
N LEU A 63 -4.51 -1.32 5.43
CA LEU A 63 -3.82 -0.12 4.96
C LEU A 63 -3.83 -0.16 3.43
N GLU A 64 -4.74 0.57 2.82
CA GLU A 64 -5.00 0.50 1.40
C GLU A 64 -4.56 1.78 0.67
N HIS A 65 -4.27 1.65 -0.63
CA HIS A 65 -4.01 2.79 -1.50
C HIS A 65 -5.31 3.33 -2.12
N ARG A 66 -5.49 4.65 -2.13
CA ARG A 66 -6.62 5.31 -2.81
C ARG A 66 -6.50 5.11 -4.32
N ILE A 67 -5.31 5.35 -4.86
CA ILE A 67 -4.90 4.98 -6.21
C ILE A 67 -3.93 3.81 -6.07
N ALA A 68 -4.26 2.64 -6.61
CA ALA A 68 -3.40 1.46 -6.52
C ALA A 68 -2.04 1.69 -7.21
N LEU A 69 -1.00 1.00 -6.75
CA LEU A 69 0.36 1.09 -7.31
C LEU A 69 0.40 0.81 -8.83
N GLN A 70 -0.42 -0.14 -9.30
CA GLN A 70 -0.53 -0.48 -10.72
C GLN A 70 -1.10 0.66 -11.59
N PHE A 71 -1.77 1.63 -10.97
CA PHE A 71 -2.30 2.83 -11.61
C PHE A 71 -1.45 4.08 -11.32
N GLY A 72 -0.23 3.90 -10.81
CA GLY A 72 0.71 4.99 -10.54
C GLY A 72 0.58 5.65 -9.17
N GLY A 73 -0.21 5.10 -8.25
CA GLY A 73 -0.28 5.62 -6.88
C GLY A 73 1.00 5.35 -6.08
N GLY A 74 1.40 6.31 -5.24
CA GLY A 74 2.59 6.21 -4.38
C GLY A 74 2.27 5.74 -2.95
N ASN A 75 3.27 5.76 -2.08
CA ASN A 75 3.14 5.40 -0.66
C ASN A 75 2.97 6.62 0.25
N GLU A 76 2.61 7.77 -0.31
CA GLU A 76 2.34 8.98 0.48
C GLU A 76 1.14 8.75 1.39
N GLU A 77 1.16 9.34 2.59
CA GLU A 77 0.04 9.19 3.54
C GLU A 77 -1.29 9.70 2.97
N THR A 78 -1.26 10.67 2.06
CA THR A 78 -2.45 11.20 1.36
C THR A 78 -3.09 10.17 0.42
N ASN A 79 -2.29 9.24 -0.11
CA ASN A 79 -2.75 8.13 -0.94
C ASN A 79 -3.08 6.87 -0.11
N LEU A 80 -2.93 6.92 1.22
CA LEU A 80 -3.22 5.78 2.09
C LEU A 80 -4.46 6.03 2.94
N TRP A 81 -5.26 5.00 3.14
CA TRP A 81 -6.47 5.04 3.99
C TRP A 81 -6.74 3.71 4.69
N THR A 82 -7.57 3.80 5.72
CA THR A 82 -8.06 2.65 6.49
C THR A 82 -9.34 2.13 5.88
N LEU A 83 -9.34 0.86 5.44
CA LEU A 83 -10.55 0.18 4.98
C LEU A 83 -10.85 -1.05 5.85
N CYS A 84 -12.12 -1.42 5.99
CA CYS A 84 -12.44 -2.76 6.47
C CYS A 84 -12.16 -3.80 5.36
N THR A 85 -11.92 -5.06 5.74
CA THR A 85 -11.60 -6.14 4.81
C THR A 85 -12.63 -6.29 3.69
N GLU A 86 -13.92 -6.09 3.99
CA GLU A 86 -15.02 -6.18 3.03
C GLU A 86 -14.91 -5.11 1.93
N CYS A 87 -14.76 -3.84 2.32
CA CYS A 87 -14.63 -2.73 1.37
C CYS A 87 -13.34 -2.82 0.55
N HIS A 88 -12.23 -3.23 1.20
CA HIS A 88 -10.97 -3.47 0.52
C HIS A 88 -11.12 -4.53 -0.57
N ARG A 89 -11.69 -5.70 -0.24
CA ARG A 89 -11.94 -6.77 -1.20
C ARG A 89 -12.80 -6.31 -2.39
N GLN A 90 -13.86 -5.56 -2.12
CA GLN A 90 -14.74 -5.04 -3.18
C GLN A 90 -14.01 -4.06 -4.10
N LYS A 91 -13.22 -3.13 -3.55
CA LYS A 91 -12.38 -2.21 -4.33
C LYS A 91 -11.41 -2.97 -5.24
N SER A 92 -10.63 -3.89 -4.68
CA SER A 92 -9.66 -4.66 -5.46
C SER A 92 -10.33 -5.47 -6.58
N ALA A 93 -11.51 -6.04 -6.32
CA ALA A 93 -12.26 -6.77 -7.34
C ALA A 93 -12.76 -5.87 -8.48
N ARG A 94 -13.25 -4.66 -8.16
CA ARG A 94 -13.69 -3.68 -9.16
C ARG A 94 -12.51 -3.19 -10.01
N GLU A 95 -11.40 -2.85 -9.38
CA GLU A 95 -10.19 -2.38 -10.05
C GLU A 95 -9.56 -3.46 -10.94
N ALA A 96 -9.57 -4.73 -10.49
CA ALA A 96 -9.12 -5.86 -11.30
C ALA A 96 -10.04 -6.11 -12.50
N ALA A 97 -11.35 -5.93 -12.35
CA ALA A 97 -12.32 -6.11 -13.42
C ALA A 97 -12.31 -4.98 -14.45
N SER A 98 -12.15 -3.72 -14.01
CA SER A 98 -12.15 -2.55 -14.88
C SER A 98 -10.78 -2.29 -15.53
N GLY A 99 -9.69 -2.74 -14.91
CA GLY A 99 -8.33 -2.35 -15.28
C GLY A 99 -8.05 -0.86 -15.06
N MET A 100 -8.88 -0.18 -14.26
CA MET A 100 -8.84 1.26 -14.00
C MET A 100 -9.09 1.53 -12.51
N PRO A 101 -8.62 2.67 -11.95
CA PRO A 101 -8.99 3.10 -10.60
C PRO A 101 -10.52 3.17 -10.45
N ASP A 102 -11.06 2.80 -9.29
CA ASP A 102 -12.51 2.87 -9.06
C ASP A 102 -12.97 4.35 -9.05
N PRO A 103 -13.77 4.80 -10.04
CA PRO A 103 -14.17 6.21 -10.18
C PRO A 103 -15.22 6.63 -9.16
N THR A 104 -15.79 5.68 -8.41
CA THR A 104 -16.80 5.96 -7.38
C THR A 104 -16.19 6.35 -6.04
N LEU A 105 -14.86 6.27 -5.92
CA LEU A 105 -14.14 6.60 -4.70
C LEU A 105 -13.96 8.12 -4.55
N PRO A 106 -14.08 8.67 -3.33
CA PRO A 106 -13.93 10.09 -3.10
C PRO A 106 -12.53 10.57 -3.53
N GLU A 107 -12.48 11.67 -4.29
CA GLU A 107 -11.24 12.25 -4.79
C GLU A 107 -10.28 12.62 -3.66
N VAL A 108 -8.99 12.51 -3.96
CA VAL A 108 -7.92 12.95 -3.05
C VAL A 108 -7.87 14.47 -3.14
N SER A 109 -8.64 15.17 -2.29
CA SER A 109 -8.40 16.60 -2.09
C SER A 109 -6.99 16.74 -1.52
N GLY A 110 -6.03 17.07 -2.39
CA GLY A 110 -4.68 17.45 -2.00
C GLY A 110 -4.82 18.55 -0.95
N GLY A 111 -4.33 18.26 0.25
CA GLY A 111 -4.35 19.19 1.37
C GLY A 111 -3.56 20.44 1.03
N HIS A 112 -4.23 21.42 0.44
CA HIS A 112 -3.88 22.81 0.64
C HIS A 112 -4.35 23.10 2.06
N GLY A 113 -3.46 22.91 3.02
CA GLY A 113 -3.63 23.51 4.32
C GLY A 113 -3.83 25.01 4.09
N ARG A 114 -5.06 25.49 4.30
CA ARG A 114 -5.27 26.90 4.55
C ARG A 114 -4.53 27.18 5.86
N ALA A 115 -3.33 27.72 5.73
CA ALA A 115 -2.90 28.73 6.68
C ALA A 115 -4.00 29.82 6.67
N ASP A 116 -4.28 30.38 7.84
CA ASP A 116 -5.18 31.51 8.07
C ASP A 116 -6.64 31.12 8.34
N ASP A 117 -6.92 30.75 9.59
CA ASP A 117 -8.18 31.06 10.30
C ASP A 117 -7.96 31.05 11.84
N ILE A 118 -6.89 31.71 12.29
CA ILE A 118 -6.86 32.28 13.65
C ILE A 118 -6.96 33.79 13.46
N ILE A 119 -8.19 34.26 13.24
CA ILE A 119 -8.58 35.64 13.54
C ILE A 119 -9.69 35.56 14.58
N GLY A 120 -9.35 35.98 15.79
CA GLY A 120 -10.23 36.71 16.72
C GLY A 120 -11.46 36.00 17.26
N LEU A 121 -11.37 35.57 18.53
CA LEU A 121 -12.26 35.96 19.63
C LEU A 121 -11.65 35.51 20.97
#